data_AF-A0A357WW35-F1
#
_entry.id   AF-A0A357WW35-F1
#
_cell.length_a   1.000
_cell.length_b   1.000
_cell.length_c   1.000
_cell.angle_alpha   90.00
_cell.angle_beta   90.00
_cell.angle_gamma   90.00
#
_symmetry.space_group_name_H-M   'P 1'
#
loop_
_entity.id
_entity.type
_entity.pdbx_description
1 polymer ?
#
loop_
_entity_poly.entity_id
_entity_poly.type
_entity_poly.pdbx_seq_one_letter_code
_entity_poly.pdbx_strand_id
1 'polypeptide(L)'
;MSCVKSRIEAVVTLSPSTCYYMRTGKCSLDIVTDYFISTSSRTSANELLFCPRLYRAMCNRERMKPLSITPCECGHAEIVTGHQRACIASRKGLQLAIRPAGNKLKSNCPICEGQIMFDKNSGTNRFVRLKVCAHDNITHPK
;
A
#
# COMPACT_ATOMS: atom_id res chain seq x y z
N MET A 1 18.90 15.87 -10.50
CA MET A 1 17.80 15.36 -9.66
C MET A 1 18.14 13.93 -9.27
N SER A 2 18.56 13.69 -8.03
CA SER A 2 18.75 12.34 -7.49
C SER A 2 17.39 11.73 -7.15
N CYS A 3 17.11 10.51 -7.63
CA CYS A 3 16.05 9.67 -7.09
C CYS A 3 16.72 8.50 -6.37
N VAL A 4 16.46 8.37 -5.08
CA VAL A 4 16.91 7.20 -4.32
C VAL A 4 15.88 6.09 -4.53
N LYS A 5 16.30 5.03 -5.22
CA LYS A 5 15.51 3.80 -5.37
C LYS A 5 15.85 2.87 -4.21
N SER A 6 14.85 2.48 -3.43
CA SER A 6 15.04 1.57 -2.30
C SER A 6 13.87 0.60 -2.16
N ARG A 7 14.07 -0.41 -1.30
CA ARG A 7 13.00 -1.27 -0.81
C ARG A 7 12.72 -0.90 0.64
N ILE A 8 11.45 -0.72 0.99
CA ILE A 8 11.04 -0.41 2.36
C ILE A 8 9.97 -1.41 2.81
N GLU A 9 10.00 -1.76 4.09
CA GLU A 9 8.90 -2.45 4.76
C GLU A 9 7.97 -1.40 5.36
N ALA A 10 6.68 -1.52 5.03
CA ALA A 10 5.68 -0.56 5.42
C ALA A 10 4.39 -1.20 5.92
N VAL A 11 3.70 -0.51 6.81
CA VAL A 11 2.33 -0.82 7.20
C VAL A 11 1.34 -0.13 6.29
N VAL A 12 0.37 -0.89 5.80
CA VAL A 12 -0.86 -0.35 5.21
C VAL A 12 -2.05 -0.74 6.06
N THR A 13 -2.98 0.21 6.23
CA THR A 13 -4.28 -0.06 6.83
C THR A 13 -5.34 -0.21 5.73
N LEU A 14 -5.98 -1.38 5.68
CA LEU A 14 -7.03 -1.73 4.73
C LEU A 14 -8.34 -1.96 5.47
N SER A 15 -9.45 -1.51 4.92
CA SER A 15 -10.77 -1.74 5.51
C SER A 15 -11.49 -2.92 4.83
N PRO A 16 -12.27 -3.74 5.57
CA PRO A 16 -13.23 -4.67 4.97
C PRO A 16 -14.18 -3.99 3.98
N SER A 17 -14.53 -2.71 4.17
CA SER A 17 -15.37 -1.96 3.23
C SER A 17 -14.70 -1.64 1.89
N THR A 18 -13.37 -1.70 1.81
CA THR A 18 -12.63 -1.31 0.59
C THR A 18 -11.68 -2.39 0.05
N CYS A 19 -11.51 -3.49 0.78
CA CYS A 19 -10.59 -4.57 0.40
C CYS A 19 -11.33 -5.91 0.36
N TYR A 20 -11.42 -6.52 -0.83
CA TYR A 20 -12.08 -7.81 -1.01
C TYR A 20 -11.41 -8.94 -0.20
N TYR A 21 -10.08 -8.91 -0.08
CA TYR A 21 -9.31 -9.86 0.73
C TYR A 21 -9.71 -9.82 2.20
N MET A 22 -9.93 -8.63 2.75
CA MET A 22 -10.32 -8.45 4.14
C MET A 22 -11.68 -9.08 4.47
N ARG A 23 -12.57 -9.20 3.48
CA ARG A 23 -13.90 -9.80 3.66
C ARG A 23 -13.93 -11.31 3.42
N THR A 24 -13.06 -11.81 2.54
CA THR A 24 -13.21 -13.16 1.97
C THR A 24 -11.97 -14.04 2.13
N GLY A 25 -10.84 -13.48 2.57
CA GLY A 25 -9.54 -14.15 2.61
C GLY A 25 -8.89 -14.36 1.23
N LYS A 26 -9.56 -14.00 0.12
CA LYS A 26 -9.03 -14.14 -1.24
C LYS A 26 -8.82 -12.76 -1.87
N CYS A 27 -7.71 -12.53 -2.55
CA CYS A 27 -7.45 -11.23 -3.16
C CYS A 27 -8.08 -11.14 -4.55
N SER A 28 -8.81 -10.05 -4.84
CA SER A 28 -9.44 -9.87 -6.14
C SER A 28 -8.45 -9.74 -7.31
N LEU A 29 -7.18 -9.38 -7.03
CA LEU A 29 -6.10 -9.37 -8.03
C LEU A 29 -5.65 -10.76 -8.51
N ASP A 30 -6.05 -11.82 -7.80
CA ASP A 30 -5.71 -13.21 -8.13
C ASP A 30 -6.91 -13.96 -8.71
N ILE A 31 -8.14 -13.53 -8.37
CA ILE A 31 -9.39 -14.11 -8.84
C ILE A 31 -9.72 -13.62 -10.26
N VAL A 32 -9.48 -12.33 -10.50
CA VAL A 32 -9.84 -11.68 -11.76
C VAL A 32 -8.63 -11.73 -12.69
N THR A 33 -8.61 -12.68 -13.61
CA THR A 33 -7.55 -12.77 -14.63
C THR A 33 -7.79 -11.81 -15.79
N ASP A 34 -9.05 -11.54 -16.16
CA ASP A 34 -9.39 -10.75 -17.37
C ASP A 34 -10.62 -9.83 -17.22
N TYR A 35 -10.92 -9.36 -16.00
CA TYR A 35 -12.15 -8.58 -15.70
C TYR A 35 -13.46 -9.31 -15.99
N PHE A 36 -13.39 -10.57 -16.42
CA PHE A 36 -14.53 -11.46 -16.51
C PHE A 36 -15.00 -11.80 -15.09
N ILE A 37 -16.20 -11.34 -14.74
CA ILE A 37 -16.88 -11.73 -13.52
C ILE A 37 -17.91 -12.78 -13.91
N SER A 38 -17.77 -14.00 -13.39
CA SER A 38 -18.85 -14.99 -13.47
C SER A 38 -20.13 -14.40 -12.91
N THR A 39 -21.24 -14.51 -13.64
CA THR A 39 -22.57 -13.99 -13.27
C THR A 39 -23.11 -14.57 -11.94
N SER A 40 -22.45 -15.58 -11.37
CA SER A 40 -22.80 -16.22 -10.10
C SER A 40 -22.25 -15.54 -8.84
N SER A 41 -21.48 -14.44 -8.94
CA SER A 41 -20.88 -13.83 -7.74
C SER A 41 -21.92 -13.07 -6.90
N ARG A 42 -22.18 -13.52 -5.67
CA ARG A 42 -23.00 -12.83 -4.64
C ARG A 42 -22.44 -11.47 -4.17
N THR A 43 -21.38 -10.96 -4.81
CA THR A 43 -20.69 -9.72 -4.46
C THR A 43 -20.83 -8.71 -5.58
N SER A 44 -20.99 -7.42 -5.26
CA SER A 44 -21.10 -6.39 -6.29
C SER A 44 -19.84 -6.35 -7.15
N ALA A 45 -20.04 -6.28 -8.48
CA ALA A 45 -18.95 -6.21 -9.46
C ALA A 45 -17.95 -5.07 -9.16
N ASN A 46 -18.43 -3.96 -8.63
CA ASN A 46 -17.61 -2.79 -8.30
C ASN A 46 -16.60 -3.07 -7.18
N GLU A 47 -16.93 -3.91 -6.20
CA GLU A 47 -16.01 -4.23 -5.11
C GLU A 47 -14.97 -5.27 -5.54
N LEU A 48 -15.36 -6.25 -6.36
CA LEU A 48 -14.45 -7.26 -6.88
C LEU A 48 -13.45 -6.64 -7.86
N LEU A 49 -13.92 -5.72 -8.72
CA LEU A 49 -13.08 -5.05 -9.72
C LEU A 49 -12.31 -3.84 -9.20
N PHE A 50 -12.47 -3.44 -7.93
CA PHE A 50 -11.79 -2.25 -7.40
C PHE A 50 -10.26 -2.32 -7.56
N CYS A 51 -9.62 -3.35 -6.99
CA CYS A 51 -8.17 -3.50 -7.08
C CYS A 51 -7.68 -3.77 -8.52
N PRO A 52 -8.33 -4.64 -9.33
CA PRO A 52 -7.99 -4.81 -10.74
C PRO A 52 -8.02 -3.50 -11.55
N ARG A 53 -9.10 -2.72 -11.44
CA ARG A 53 -9.24 -1.43 -12.14
C ARG A 53 -8.16 -0.43 -11.70
N LEU A 54 -7.91 -0.36 -10.39
CA LEU A 54 -6.86 0.50 -9.86
C LEU A 54 -5.46 0.07 -10.34
N TYR A 55 -5.18 -1.23 -10.38
CA TYR A 55 -3.93 -1.77 -10.91
C TYR A 55 -3.72 -1.38 -12.38
N ARG A 56 -4.74 -1.54 -13.23
CA ARG A 56 -4.67 -1.10 -14.64
C ARG A 56 -4.40 0.39 -14.77
N ALA A 57 -5.10 1.22 -14.01
CA ALA A 57 -4.88 2.67 -14.02
C ALA A 57 -3.47 3.04 -13.51
N MET A 58 -2.87 2.24 -12.62
CA MET A 58 -1.47 2.40 -12.22
C MET A 58 -0.51 1.98 -13.34
N CYS A 59 -0.76 0.86 -14.03
CA CYS A 59 0.03 0.43 -15.20
C CYS A 59 0.00 1.49 -16.33
N ASN A 60 -1.15 2.12 -16.56
CA ASN A 60 -1.32 3.23 -17.51
C ASN A 60 -0.75 4.57 -17.03
N ARG A 61 -0.14 4.62 -15.84
CA ARG A 61 0.38 5.83 -15.18
C ARG A 61 -0.66 6.90 -14.79
N GLU A 62 -1.95 6.64 -14.97
CA GLU A 62 -3.05 7.56 -14.62
C GLU A 62 -3.23 7.76 -13.11
N ARG A 63 -2.90 6.73 -12.30
CA ARG A 63 -3.11 6.72 -10.84
C ARG A 63 -1.82 6.58 -10.04
N MET A 64 -0.71 7.14 -10.52
CA MET A 64 0.63 7.04 -9.92
C MET A 64 0.99 8.17 -8.94
N LYS A 65 -0.01 8.76 -8.26
CA LYS A 65 0.25 9.81 -7.26
C LYS A 65 1.16 9.29 -6.13
N PRO A 66 2.18 10.08 -5.72
CA PRO A 66 3.10 9.69 -4.64
C PRO A 66 2.37 9.24 -3.38
N LEU A 67 2.91 8.23 -2.71
CA LEU A 67 2.43 7.79 -1.41
C LEU A 67 2.97 8.71 -0.32
N SER A 68 2.09 9.15 0.58
CA SER A 68 2.53 9.84 1.79
C SER A 68 2.87 8.81 2.86
N ILE A 69 4.08 8.89 3.42
CA ILE A 69 4.56 7.95 4.44
C ILE A 69 5.05 8.69 5.69
N THR A 70 4.94 8.04 6.84
CA THR A 70 5.61 8.46 8.07
C THR A 70 6.73 7.46 8.35
N PRO A 71 8.00 7.87 8.27
CA PRO A 71 9.12 6.99 8.62
C PRO A 71 9.16 6.74 10.14
N CYS A 72 9.51 5.52 10.52
CA CYS A 72 9.79 5.12 11.89
C CYS A 72 11.30 5.15 12.14
N GLU A 73 11.71 5.35 13.40
CA GLU A 73 13.14 5.39 13.78
C GLU A 73 13.88 4.08 13.49
N CYS A 74 13.17 2.95 13.51
CA CYS A 74 13.72 1.63 13.18
C CYS A 74 13.91 1.36 11.68
N GLY A 75 13.58 2.32 10.79
CA GLY A 75 13.72 2.18 9.34
C GLY A 75 12.49 1.64 8.61
N HIS A 76 11.44 1.24 9.33
CA HIS A 76 10.13 0.94 8.76
C HIS A 76 9.34 2.21 8.41
N ALA A 77 8.23 2.05 7.69
CA ALA A 77 7.34 3.17 7.39
C ALA A 77 5.86 2.83 7.65
N GLU A 78 5.08 3.85 7.96
CA GLU A 78 3.63 3.78 7.95
C GLU A 78 3.10 4.52 6.72
N ILE A 79 2.25 3.86 5.93
CA ILE A 79 1.55 4.54 4.84
C ILE A 79 0.46 5.40 5.45
N VAL A 80 0.45 6.70 5.13
CA VAL A 80 -0.59 7.64 5.56
C VAL A 80 -1.67 7.78 4.49
N THR A 81 -1.28 7.76 3.21
CA THR A 81 -2.23 7.82 2.08
C THR A 81 -1.84 6.89 0.95
N GLY A 82 -2.85 6.35 0.25
CA GLY A 82 -2.65 5.44 -0.88
C GLY A 82 -2.44 3.98 -0.46
N HIS A 83 -3.01 3.55 0.66
CA HIS A 83 -2.96 2.18 1.18
C HIS A 83 -3.22 1.10 0.13
N GLN A 84 -4.26 1.24 -0.69
CA GLN A 84 -4.57 0.27 -1.72
C GLN A 84 -3.53 0.26 -2.85
N ARG A 85 -3.00 1.44 -3.24
CA ARG A 85 -1.91 1.52 -4.24
C ARG A 85 -0.63 0.88 -3.71
N ALA A 86 -0.29 1.13 -2.45
CA ALA A 86 0.84 0.48 -1.78
C ALA A 86 0.66 -1.05 -1.75
N CYS A 87 -0.51 -1.53 -1.34
CA CYS A 87 -0.81 -2.97 -1.34
C CYS A 87 -0.68 -3.60 -2.74
N ILE A 88 -1.30 -2.99 -3.76
CA ILE A 88 -1.22 -3.44 -5.17
C ILE A 88 0.23 -3.45 -5.65
N ALA A 89 0.97 -2.36 -5.41
CA ALA A 89 2.36 -2.23 -5.85
C ALA A 89 3.27 -3.26 -5.21
N SER A 90 3.07 -3.58 -3.92
CA SER A 90 3.79 -4.65 -3.25
C SER A 90 3.54 -6.01 -3.90
N ARG A 91 2.27 -6.36 -4.17
CA ARG A 91 1.92 -7.66 -4.76
C ARG A 91 2.33 -7.81 -6.23
N LYS A 92 2.27 -6.73 -7.01
CA LYS A 92 2.57 -6.74 -8.45
C LYS A 92 3.98 -6.22 -8.76
N GLY A 93 4.78 -5.90 -7.74
CA GLY A 93 6.17 -5.47 -7.90
C GLY A 93 6.35 -4.10 -8.55
N LEU A 94 5.34 -3.24 -8.52
CA LEU A 94 5.39 -1.89 -9.09
C LEU A 94 6.23 -0.95 -8.20
N GLN A 95 6.93 0.00 -8.85
CA GLN A 95 7.63 1.07 -8.14
C GLN A 95 6.71 2.27 -7.94
N LEU A 96 6.68 2.83 -6.73
CA LEU A 96 5.91 4.04 -6.42
C LEU A 96 6.81 5.17 -5.91
N ALA A 97 6.45 6.40 -6.28
CA ALA A 97 7.05 7.57 -5.66
C ALA A 97 6.55 7.69 -4.20
N ILE A 98 7.44 8.09 -3.30
CA ILE A 98 7.09 8.36 -1.90
C ILE A 98 7.40 9.82 -1.54
N ARG A 99 6.64 10.34 -0.58
CA ARG A 99 6.89 11.62 0.08
C ARG A 99 6.66 11.49 1.59
N PRO A 100 7.47 12.12 2.43
CA PRO A 100 7.18 12.18 3.86
C PRO A 100 5.87 12.96 4.09
N ALA A 101 5.03 12.47 5.00
CA ALA A 101 3.80 13.15 5.43
C ALA A 101 4.08 14.34 6.36
N GLY A 102 5.29 14.40 6.93
CA GLY A 102 5.78 15.47 7.79
C GLY A 102 7.25 15.24 8.16
N ASN A 103 7.81 16.12 8.99
CA ASN A 103 9.23 16.11 9.33
C ASN A 103 9.59 15.28 10.58
N LYS A 104 8.61 14.60 11.18
CA LYS A 104 8.81 13.86 12.43
C LYS A 104 8.91 12.36 12.14
N LEU A 105 9.93 11.74 12.73
CA LEU A 105 10.03 10.29 12.83
C LEU A 105 9.07 9.79 13.90
N LYS A 106 8.45 8.65 13.65
CA LYS A 106 7.60 7.97 14.63
C LYS A 106 8.47 7.06 15.50
N SER A 107 8.47 7.28 16.81
CA SER A 107 9.14 6.42 17.80
C SER A 107 8.54 5.02 17.85
N ASN A 108 7.21 4.95 17.70
CA ASN A 108 6.43 3.72 17.81
C ASN A 108 6.23 3.10 16.41
N CYS A 109 6.77 1.90 16.21
CA CYS A 109 6.68 1.20 14.94
C CYS A 109 5.62 0.08 14.99
N PRO A 110 4.52 0.19 14.22
CA PRO A 110 3.49 -0.85 14.23
C PRO A 110 3.97 -2.21 13.70
N ILE A 111 5.07 -2.25 12.95
CA ILE A 111 5.72 -3.49 12.51
C ILE A 111 6.45 -4.15 13.69
N CYS A 112 7.29 -3.40 14.40
CA CYS A 112 8.07 -3.92 15.51
C CYS A 112 7.16 -4.29 16.70
N GLU A 113 6.17 -3.44 17.01
CA GLU A 113 5.19 -3.69 18.07
C GLU A 113 4.33 -4.92 17.76
N GLY A 114 3.88 -5.07 16.51
CA GLY A 114 3.10 -6.23 16.07
C GLY A 114 3.88 -7.55 16.00
N GLN A 115 5.22 -7.51 16.08
CA GLN A 115 6.06 -8.71 16.20
C GLN A 115 6.24 -9.16 17.67
N ILE A 116 6.08 -8.25 18.63
CA ILE A 116 6.24 -8.52 20.06
C ILE A 116 4.91 -8.96 20.68
N MET A 117 3.80 -8.39 20.22
CA MET A 117 2.46 -8.77 20.63
C MET A 117 1.96 -9.87 19.68
N PHE A 118 1.82 -11.11 20.17
CA PHE A 118 1.04 -12.17 19.51
C PHE A 118 -0.46 -11.84 19.41
N ASP A 119 -0.84 -10.58 19.63
CA ASP A 119 -2.17 -10.09 19.36
C ASP A 119 -2.43 -10.17 17.87
N LYS A 120 -3.41 -11.01 17.54
CA LYS A 120 -4.04 -11.10 16.22
C LYS A 120 -4.16 -9.69 15.67
N ASN A 121 -3.36 -9.39 14.64
CA ASN A 121 -3.43 -8.16 13.85
C ASN A 121 -4.86 -7.63 13.91
N SER A 122 -5.06 -6.44 14.47
CA SER A 122 -6.27 -5.67 14.26
C SER A 122 -6.48 -5.71 12.75
N GLY A 123 -7.50 -6.47 12.29
CA GLY A 123 -7.41 -7.22 11.03
C GLY A 123 -7.08 -6.39 9.79
N THR A 124 -7.22 -5.07 9.91
CA THR A 124 -6.99 -4.03 8.92
C THR A 124 -5.52 -3.76 8.60
N ASN A 125 -4.58 -3.98 9.52
CA ASN A 125 -3.17 -3.69 9.29
C ASN A 125 -2.48 -4.84 8.54
N ARG A 126 -1.68 -4.48 7.54
CA ARG A 126 -0.91 -5.42 6.71
C ARG A 126 0.50 -4.88 6.49
N PHE A 127 1.47 -5.77 6.64
CA PHE A 127 2.87 -5.50 6.33
C PHE A 127 3.13 -5.76 4.85
N VAL A 128 3.74 -4.79 4.17
CA VAL A 128 4.04 -4.85 2.74
C VAL A 128 5.47 -4.45 2.47
N ARG A 129 6.09 -5.10 1.49
CA ARG A 129 7.40 -4.71 0.94
C ARG A 129 7.20 -3.90 -0.32
N LEU A 130 7.69 -2.66 -0.34
CA LEU A 130 7.49 -1.72 -1.44
C LEU A 130 8.81 -1.42 -2.14
N LYS A 131 8.78 -1.34 -3.47
CA LYS A 131 9.82 -0.68 -4.26
C LYS A 131 9.46 0.79 -4.37
N VAL A 132 10.32 1.67 -3.90
CA VAL A 132 10.04 3.10 -3.85
C VAL A 132 11.08 3.92 -4.59
N CYS A 133 10.71 5.12 -5.01
CA CYS A 133 11.61 6.19 -5.45
C CYS A 133 11.31 7.41 -4.59
N ALA A 134 12.28 7.85 -3.81
CA ALA A 134 12.21 9.14 -3.13
C ALA A 134 12.74 10.21 -4.08
N HIS A 135 12.00 11.31 -4.21
CA HIS A 135 12.48 12.51 -4.89
C HIS A 135 13.02 13.46 -3.83
N ASP A 136 14.32 13.73 -3.90
CA ASP A 136 14.97 14.72 -3.04
C ASP A 136 14.48 16.12 -3.43
N ASN A 137 13.48 16.64 -2.72
CA ASN A 137 13.31 18.08 -2.62
C ASN A 137 14.30 18.55 -1.56
N ILE A 138 15.57 18.75 -1.96
CA ILE A 138 16.56 19.45 -1.13
C ILE A 138 16.09 20.91 -1.06
N THR A 139 15.19 21.21 -0.13
CA THR A 139 15.07 22.56 0.40
C THR A 139 16.11 22.67 1.50
N HIS A 140 17.30 23.13 1.14
CA HIS A 140 18.23 23.69 2.11
C HIS A 140 17.51 24.81 2.88
N PRO A 141 17.39 24.76 4.22
CA PRO A 141 17.10 25.96 4.97
C PRO A 141 18.28 26.93 4.76
N LYS A 142 17.98 28.15 4.29
CA LYS A 142 18.89 29.28 4.33
C LYS A 142 19.04 29.76 5.77
#